data_AF-D9PFF3-F1
#
_entry.id   AF-D9PFF3-F1
#
_cell.length_a   1.000
_cell.length_b   1.000
_cell.length_c   1.000
_cell.angle_alpha   90.00
_cell.angle_beta   90.00
_cell.angle_gamma   90.00
#
_symmetry.space_group_name_H-M   'P 1'
#
loop_
_entity.id
_entity.type
_entity.pdbx_description
1 polymer ?
#
loop_
_entity_poly.entity_id
_entity_poly.type
_entity_poly.pdbx_seq_one_letter_code
_entity_poly.pdbx_strand_id
1 'polypeptide(L)'
;MSPLEFMQRLAALVPRPRLHLIRFHGVLAPEREAAGAGSAAGACDGRGPATEAVTAAECDVEQARALPGRISWARLLKRVFDIDMQRCPNRGGGELKIIAAILERPVIEKILTHLGLDAQPPPKGRAREAGQDFAA
;
A
#
# COMPACT_ATOMS: atom_id res chain seq x y z
N MET A 1 2.14 37.22 -19.40
CA MET A 1 3.51 36.67 -19.21
C MET A 1 4.19 36.63 -20.56
N SER A 2 5.41 37.14 -20.64
CA SER A 2 6.26 36.89 -21.81
C SER A 2 6.74 35.43 -21.82
N PRO A 3 7.09 34.85 -22.97
CA PRO A 3 7.58 33.47 -23.04
C PRO A 3 8.82 33.22 -22.15
N LEU A 4 9.69 34.22 -22.01
CA LEU A 4 10.88 34.14 -21.16
C LEU A 4 10.54 34.07 -19.67
N GLU A 5 9.57 34.85 -19.22
CA GLU A 5 9.09 34.81 -17.83
C GLU A 5 8.48 33.46 -17.46
N PHE A 6 7.77 32.83 -18.39
CA PHE A 6 7.21 31.49 -18.19
C PHE A 6 8.29 30.43 -18.04
N MET A 7 9.28 30.43 -18.94
CA MET A 7 10.42 29.49 -18.86
C MET A 7 11.22 29.68 -17.59
N GLN A 8 11.44 30.93 -17.14
CA GLN A 8 12.12 31.23 -15.88
C GLN A 8 11.38 30.64 -14.68
N ARG A 9 10.04 30.72 -14.65
CA ARG A 9 9.23 30.14 -13.58
C ARG A 9 9.24 28.61 -13.60
N LEU A 10 9.25 27.97 -14.77
CA LEU A 10 9.38 26.51 -14.88
C LEU A 10 10.74 26.01 -14.41
N ALA A 11 11.82 26.71 -14.79
CA ALA A 11 13.17 26.36 -14.39
C ALA A 11 13.37 26.36 -12.86
N ALA A 12 12.62 27.21 -12.12
CA ALA A 12 12.66 27.25 -10.66
C ALA A 12 12.11 25.99 -9.97
N LEU A 13 11.34 25.15 -10.69
CA LEU A 13 10.79 23.90 -10.15
C LEU A 13 11.82 22.75 -10.16
N VAL A 14 12.92 22.88 -10.91
CA VAL A 14 13.94 21.83 -11.01
C VAL A 14 14.76 21.78 -9.72
N PRO A 15 14.74 20.66 -8.96
CA PRO A 15 15.44 20.59 -7.70
C PRO A 15 16.96 20.58 -7.90
N ARG A 16 17.69 21.16 -6.94
CA ARG A 16 19.15 21.08 -6.92
C ARG A 16 19.62 19.62 -6.83
N PRO A 17 20.77 19.29 -7.43
CA PRO A 17 21.35 17.95 -7.32
C PRO A 17 21.48 17.51 -5.86
N ARG A 18 21.25 16.22 -5.60
CA ARG A 18 21.29 15.56 -4.27
C ARG A 18 20.13 15.88 -3.32
N LEU A 19 19.04 16.44 -3.82
CA LEU A 19 17.77 16.57 -3.09
C LEU A 19 16.74 15.55 -3.59
N HIS A 20 15.74 15.24 -2.77
CA HIS A 20 14.68 14.27 -3.08
C HIS A 20 14.00 14.61 -4.43
N LEU A 21 14.07 13.69 -5.39
CA LEU A 21 13.68 13.92 -6.79
C LEU A 21 12.16 13.91 -7.02
N ILE A 22 11.38 13.41 -6.06
CA ILE A 22 9.91 13.37 -6.14
C ILE A 22 9.34 14.61 -5.47
N ARG A 23 9.25 15.72 -6.21
CA ARG A 23 8.52 16.92 -5.79
C ARG A 23 7.33 17.13 -6.71
N PHE A 24 6.13 17.03 -6.15
CA PHE A 24 4.91 17.29 -6.89
C PHE A 24 4.54 18.77 -6.78
N HIS A 25 4.19 19.39 -7.92
CA HIS A 25 3.77 20.78 -8.00
C HIS A 25 2.35 20.90 -8.57
N GLY A 26 1.67 22.02 -8.30
CA GLY A 26 0.33 22.31 -8.83
C GLY A 26 -0.73 21.32 -8.32
N VAL A 27 -1.53 20.77 -9.23
CA VAL A 27 -2.63 19.85 -8.91
C VAL A 27 -2.15 18.56 -8.26
N LEU A 28 -0.86 18.23 -8.25
CA LEU A 28 -0.35 17.04 -7.56
C LEU A 28 0.36 17.37 -6.24
N ALA A 29 0.46 18.65 -5.85
CA ALA A 29 1.14 19.06 -4.63
C ALA A 29 0.40 18.56 -3.36
N PRO A 30 1.12 18.16 -2.31
CA PRO A 30 0.53 17.61 -1.09
C PRO A 30 -0.31 18.63 -0.29
N GLU A 31 0.01 19.92 -0.37
CA GLU A 31 -0.68 21.01 0.34
C GLU A 31 -1.80 21.67 -0.48
N ARG A 32 -2.19 21.10 -1.62
CA ARG A 32 -3.38 21.62 -2.31
C ARG A 32 -4.58 21.41 -1.41
N GLU A 33 -5.29 22.49 -1.06
CA GLU A 33 -6.63 22.37 -0.48
C GLU A 33 -7.42 21.48 -1.44
N ALA A 34 -7.83 20.32 -0.93
CA ALA A 34 -8.62 19.37 -1.69
C ALA A 34 -9.99 20.01 -1.96
N ALA A 35 -10.08 20.84 -3.00
CA ALA A 35 -11.35 21.25 -3.57
C ALA A 35 -12.03 19.98 -4.05
N GLY A 36 -12.97 19.50 -3.24
CA GLY A 36 -13.64 18.22 -3.40
C GLY A 36 -14.24 18.09 -4.80
N ALA A 37 -13.70 17.16 -5.57
CA ALA A 37 -14.38 16.54 -6.70
C ALA A 37 -13.60 15.28 -7.08
N GLY A 38 -13.94 14.16 -6.45
CA GLY A 38 -13.34 12.88 -6.81
C GLY A 38 -13.41 11.74 -5.80
N SER A 39 -14.19 11.84 -4.72
CA SER A 39 -14.76 10.67 -4.03
C SER A 39 -15.84 11.16 -3.10
N ALA A 40 -17.09 10.79 -3.36
CA ALA A 40 -18.21 11.07 -2.47
C ALA A 40 -17.94 10.36 -1.13
N ALA A 41 -17.52 11.10 -0.12
CA ALA A 41 -17.62 10.68 1.27
C ALA A 41 -18.76 11.51 1.87
N GLY A 42 -19.93 10.88 1.94
CA GLY A 42 -21.10 11.46 2.57
C GLY A 42 -20.82 11.82 4.02
N ALA A 43 -21.25 13.02 4.39
CA ALA A 43 -21.35 13.44 5.77
C ALA A 43 -22.30 12.52 6.54
N CYS A 44 -21.89 12.11 7.73
CA CYS A 44 -22.82 11.80 8.80
C CYS A 44 -22.16 12.16 10.14
N ASP A 45 -22.68 13.25 10.71
CA ASP A 45 -22.57 13.62 12.11
C ASP A 45 -23.03 12.48 13.02
N GLY A 46 -22.33 12.29 14.14
CA GLY A 46 -22.74 11.40 15.21
C GLY A 46 -21.89 11.60 16.46
N ARG A 47 -22.50 12.17 17.49
CA ARG A 47 -21.90 12.71 18.72
C ARG A 47 -22.05 11.72 19.89
N GLY A 48 -20.93 11.42 20.58
CA GLY A 48 -20.82 11.10 22.02
C GLY A 48 -21.12 9.65 22.50
N PRO A 49 -20.83 9.30 23.77
CA PRO A 49 -19.48 8.96 24.23
C PRO A 49 -19.37 7.57 24.94
N ALA A 50 -18.13 7.07 24.99
CA ALA A 50 -17.49 6.17 25.96
C ALA A 50 -18.34 5.11 26.71
N THR A 51 -18.10 3.83 26.43
CA THR A 51 -17.98 2.78 27.48
C THR A 51 -17.14 1.60 26.97
N GLU A 52 -16.03 1.38 27.68
CA GLU A 52 -15.35 0.11 28.00
C GLU A 52 -14.69 -0.78 26.93
N ALA A 53 -13.43 -1.09 27.26
CA ALA A 53 -12.46 -1.84 26.51
C ALA A 53 -12.53 -3.34 26.85
N VAL A 54 -12.93 -4.18 25.89
CA VAL A 54 -12.40 -5.55 25.66
C VAL A 54 -12.71 -6.00 24.22
N THR A 55 -12.26 -5.29 23.17
CA THR A 55 -12.29 -5.80 21.77
C THR A 55 -11.22 -5.14 20.89
N ALA A 56 -9.99 -4.94 21.40
CA ALA A 56 -8.96 -4.21 20.64
C ALA A 56 -8.41 -4.99 19.41
N ALA A 57 -8.55 -6.32 19.37
CA ALA A 57 -7.96 -7.15 18.31
C ALA A 57 -8.90 -7.43 17.12
N GLU A 58 -10.23 -7.40 17.33
CA GLU A 58 -11.21 -7.58 16.25
C GLU A 58 -11.56 -6.27 15.56
N CYS A 59 -11.41 -5.14 16.26
CA CYS A 59 -11.65 -3.82 15.69
C CYS A 59 -10.67 -3.43 14.59
N ASP A 60 -9.42 -3.92 14.59
CA ASP A 60 -8.39 -3.43 13.67
C ASP A 60 -8.60 -3.93 12.22
N VAL A 61 -9.24 -5.11 12.06
CA VAL A 61 -9.53 -5.68 10.73
C VAL A 61 -10.72 -4.98 10.06
N GLU A 62 -11.69 -4.51 10.86
CA GLU A 62 -12.86 -3.77 10.38
C GLU A 62 -12.59 -2.26 10.27
N GLN A 63 -11.80 -1.67 11.16
CA GLN A 63 -11.42 -0.25 11.09
C GLN A 63 -10.51 0.04 9.89
N ALA A 64 -9.69 -0.92 9.44
CA ALA A 64 -8.94 -0.81 8.19
C ALA A 64 -9.84 -0.71 6.94
N ARG A 65 -11.09 -1.18 7.00
CA ARG A 65 -12.08 -1.05 5.92
C ARG A 65 -12.77 0.32 5.91
N ALA A 66 -12.68 1.09 7.01
CA ALA A 66 -13.43 2.32 7.21
C ALA A 66 -12.62 3.61 7.03
N LEU A 67 -11.28 3.58 7.00
CA LEU A 67 -10.50 4.78 6.69
C LEU A 67 -10.48 5.04 5.17
N PRO A 68 -10.94 6.22 4.71
CA PRO A 68 -10.81 6.60 3.31
C PRO A 68 -9.32 6.66 2.95
N GLY A 69 -8.84 5.66 2.21
CA GLY A 69 -7.45 5.57 1.73
C GLY A 69 -6.67 4.32 2.14
N ARG A 70 -7.17 3.46 3.04
CA ARG A 70 -6.49 2.19 3.38
C ARG A 70 -7.02 1.05 2.52
N ILE A 71 -6.15 0.45 1.71
CA ILE A 71 -6.42 -0.80 0.98
C ILE A 71 -5.93 -1.97 1.84
N SER A 72 -6.74 -3.01 1.99
CA SER A 72 -6.32 -4.21 2.72
C SER A 72 -5.17 -4.90 1.99
N TRP A 73 -4.25 -5.51 2.73
CA TRP A 73 -3.09 -6.22 2.17
C TRP A 73 -3.52 -7.29 1.13
N ALA A 74 -4.60 -8.03 1.42
CA ALA A 74 -5.15 -9.01 0.48
C ALA A 74 -5.65 -8.38 -0.84
N ARG A 75 -6.30 -7.21 -0.77
CA ARG A 75 -6.75 -6.49 -1.97
C ARG A 75 -5.57 -5.90 -2.74
N LEU A 76 -4.53 -5.45 -2.05
CA LEU A 76 -3.32 -4.94 -2.68
C LEU A 76 -2.56 -6.04 -3.43
N LEU A 77 -2.41 -7.23 -2.84
CA LEU A 77 -1.77 -8.38 -3.50
C LEU A 77 -2.51 -8.80 -4.76
N LYS A 78 -3.85 -8.85 -4.71
CA LYS A 78 -4.65 -9.10 -5.92
C LYS A 78 -4.42 -8.03 -6.98
N ARG A 79 -4.33 -6.75 -6.60
CA ARG A 79 -4.15 -5.65 -7.55
C ARG A 79 -2.75 -5.62 -8.20
N VAL A 80 -1.70 -5.93 -7.43
CA VAL A 80 -0.29 -5.78 -7.89
C VAL A 80 0.26 -7.08 -8.48
N PHE A 81 -0.09 -8.22 -7.90
CA PHE A 81 0.47 -9.52 -8.26
C PHE A 81 -0.56 -10.53 -8.79
N ASP A 82 -1.84 -10.15 -8.89
CA ASP A 82 -2.96 -11.05 -9.25
C ASP A 82 -3.11 -12.27 -8.32
N ILE A 83 -2.71 -12.11 -7.05
CA ILE A 83 -2.85 -13.15 -6.02
C ILE A 83 -4.10 -12.86 -5.19
N ASP A 84 -5.14 -13.68 -5.35
CA ASP A 84 -6.38 -13.58 -4.55
C ASP A 84 -6.30 -14.43 -3.28
N MET A 85 -6.13 -13.77 -2.13
CA MET A 85 -6.19 -14.42 -0.82
C MET A 85 -7.53 -14.21 -0.10
N GLN A 86 -8.52 -13.56 -0.73
CA GLN A 86 -9.85 -13.41 -0.16
C GLN A 86 -10.73 -14.61 -0.48
N ARG A 87 -10.43 -15.35 -1.55
CA ARG A 87 -11.25 -16.49 -2.01
C ARG A 87 -10.45 -17.78 -2.01
N CYS A 88 -11.06 -18.85 -1.50
CA CYS A 88 -10.48 -20.17 -1.55
C CYS A 88 -10.52 -20.73 -2.98
N PRO A 89 -9.37 -21.09 -3.59
CA PRO A 89 -9.33 -21.66 -4.94
C PRO A 89 -9.98 -23.06 -5.00
N ASN A 90 -9.95 -23.81 -3.89
CA ASN A 90 -10.37 -25.22 -3.87
C ASN A 90 -11.84 -25.44 -3.46
N ARG A 91 -12.49 -24.44 -2.85
CA ARG A 91 -13.82 -24.58 -2.24
C ARG A 91 -14.89 -23.69 -2.89
N GLY A 92 -14.82 -23.50 -4.20
CA GLY A 92 -15.86 -22.78 -4.96
C GLY A 92 -15.99 -21.29 -4.59
N GLY A 93 -14.92 -20.66 -4.08
CA GLY A 93 -14.89 -19.21 -3.86
C GLY A 93 -15.34 -18.72 -2.47
N GLY A 94 -15.38 -19.58 -1.45
CA GLY A 94 -15.61 -19.16 -0.06
C GLY A 94 -14.56 -18.16 0.45
N GLU A 95 -14.96 -17.27 1.36
CA GLU A 95 -14.07 -16.25 1.92
C GLU A 95 -13.00 -16.89 2.83
N LEU A 96 -11.74 -16.51 2.63
CA LEU A 96 -10.62 -16.93 3.49
C LEU A 96 -10.41 -15.91 4.61
N LYS A 97 -10.30 -16.40 5.86
CA LYS A 97 -9.95 -15.59 7.04
C LYS A 97 -8.56 -16.00 7.52
N ILE A 98 -7.71 -15.01 7.79
CA ILE A 98 -6.42 -15.23 8.44
C ILE A 98 -6.70 -15.55 9.92
N ILE A 99 -6.27 -16.73 10.38
CA ILE A 99 -6.49 -17.20 11.76
C ILE A 99 -5.25 -17.11 12.64
N ALA A 100 -4.06 -17.17 12.03
CA ALA A 100 -2.79 -17.10 12.72
C ALA A 100 -1.66 -16.76 11.74
N ALA A 101 -0.56 -16.21 12.27
CA ALA A 101 0.70 -16.06 11.56
C ALA A 101 1.77 -16.88 12.29
N ILE A 102 2.41 -17.82 11.59
CA ILE A 102 3.49 -18.65 12.14
C ILE A 102 4.82 -17.98 11.78
N LEU A 103 5.58 -17.56 12.79
CA LEU A 103 6.84 -16.82 12.60
C LEU A 103 8.08 -17.62 13.04
N GLU A 104 7.89 -18.71 13.76
CA GLU A 104 8.98 -19.53 14.28
C GLU A 104 9.59 -20.41 13.19
N ARG A 105 10.86 -20.14 12.85
CA ARG A 105 11.63 -20.90 11.86
C ARG A 105 11.54 -22.43 11.99
N PRO A 106 11.78 -23.05 13.17
CA PRO A 106 11.75 -24.52 13.26
C PRO A 106 10.35 -25.09 12.99
N VAL A 107 9.28 -24.34 13.26
CA VAL A 107 7.90 -24.74 12.97
C VAL A 107 7.62 -24.62 11.49
N ILE A 108 8.02 -23.51 10.87
CA ILE A 108 7.90 -23.28 9.43
C ILE A 108 8.60 -24.40 8.65
N GLU A 109 9.84 -24.74 9.02
CA GLU A 109 10.62 -25.80 8.36
C GLU A 109 9.92 -27.16 8.46
N LYS A 110 9.41 -27.54 9.64
CA LYS A 110 8.63 -28.77 9.83
C LYS A 110 7.37 -28.82 8.97
N ILE A 111 6.65 -27.70 8.86
CA ILE A 111 5.42 -27.62 8.04
C ILE A 111 5.76 -27.73 6.57
N LEU A 112 6.74 -26.96 6.07
CA LEU A 112 7.09 -26.94 4.66
C LEU A 112 7.65 -28.29 4.20
N THR A 113 8.53 -28.91 5.00
CA THR A 113 9.06 -30.26 4.71
C THR A 113 7.96 -31.31 4.69
N HIS A 114 6.99 -31.25 5.60
CA HIS A 114 5.83 -32.15 5.58
C HIS A 114 4.96 -31.99 4.33
N LEU A 115 4.86 -30.76 3.80
CA LEU A 115 4.14 -30.46 2.56
C LEU A 115 4.96 -30.72 1.28
N GLY A 116 6.23 -31.13 1.41
CA GLY A 116 7.13 -31.34 0.27
C GLY A 116 7.58 -30.03 -0.41
N LEU A 117 7.51 -28.90 0.29
CA LEU A 117 7.94 -27.58 -0.20
C LEU A 117 9.37 -27.29 0.30
N ASP A 118 10.13 -26.53 -0.49
CA ASP A 118 11.46 -26.07 -0.07
C ASP A 118 11.32 -25.09 1.11
N ALA A 119 11.99 -25.41 2.22
CA ALA A 119 12.01 -24.59 3.41
C ALA A 119 13.10 -23.51 3.37
N GLN A 120 14.03 -23.59 2.42
CA GLN A 120 15.08 -22.60 2.25
C GLN A 120 14.54 -21.41 1.45
N PRO A 121 14.58 -20.18 2.01
CA PRO A 121 14.18 -19.01 1.25
C PRO A 121 15.16 -18.79 0.08
N PRO A 122 14.69 -18.28 -1.07
CA PRO A 122 15.56 -17.95 -2.18
C PRO A 122 16.65 -16.96 -1.72
N PRO A 123 17.91 -17.14 -2.16
CA PRO A 123 18.99 -16.26 -1.76
C PRO A 123 18.64 -14.82 -2.14
N LYS A 124 18.85 -13.89 -1.20
CA LYS A 124 18.62 -12.47 -1.48
C LYS A 124 19.56 -12.03 -2.59
N GLY A 125 19.02 -11.79 -3.78
CA GLY A 125 19.77 -11.24 -4.91
C GLY A 125 20.25 -9.82 -4.61
N ARG A 126 21.26 -9.35 -5.36
CA ARG A 126 21.64 -7.94 -5.34
C ARG A 126 20.45 -7.09 -5.79
N ALA A 127 20.25 -5.93 -5.17
CA ALA A 127 19.31 -4.95 -5.68
C ALA A 127 19.66 -4.67 -7.15
N ARG A 128 18.67 -4.71 -8.05
CA ARG A 128 18.90 -4.36 -9.45
C ARG A 128 19.37 -2.90 -9.46
N GLU A 129 20.54 -2.65 -10.05
CA GLU A 129 20.97 -1.28 -10.32
C GLU A 129 19.92 -0.63 -11.24
N ALA A 130 19.56 0.62 -10.96
CA ALA A 130 18.69 1.38 -11.84
C ALA A 130 19.40 1.46 -13.20
N GLY A 131 18.81 0.85 -14.24
CA GLY A 131 19.41 0.73 -15.55
C GLY A 131 19.94 2.07 -16.04
N GLN A 132 21.25 2.13 -16.25
CA GLN A 132 21.94 3.27 -16.86
C GLN A 132 21.82 3.22 -18.39
N ASP A 133 20.65 2.90 -18.94
CA ASP A 133 20.49 2.77 -20.39
C ASP A 133 19.21 3.44 -20.86
N PHE A 134 19.20 4.78 -20.86
CA PHE A 134 18.39 5.58 -21.78
C PHE A 134 19.22 6.79 -22.22
N ALA A 135 20.19 6.54 -23.10
CA ALA A 135 20.85 7.56 -23.90
C ALA A 135 20.70 7.17 -25.38
N ALA A 136 19.70 7.75 -26.05
CA ALA A 136 19.62 7.97 -27.49
C ALA A 136 18.62 9.10 -27.74
#